data_AF-A0A5D2HUB7-F1
#
_entry.id   AF-A0A5D2HUB7-F1
#
_cell.length_a   1.000
_cell.length_b   1.000
_cell.length_c   1.000
_cell.angle_alpha   90.00
_cell.angle_beta   90.00
_cell.angle_gamma   90.00
#
_symmetry.space_group_name_H-M   'P 1'
#
loop_
_entity.id
_entity.type
_entity.pdbx_description
1 polymer ?
#
loop_
_entity_poly.entity_id
_entity_poly.type
_entity_poly.pdbx_seq_one_letter_code
_entity_poly.pdbx_strand_id
1 'polypeptide(L)'
;MEADKKVKRQGPWRDLLQLGSLGADILKLKETCLCVYVEIRWTVQLHTSPSHLILTTKEPNTHTLPPPPPPPLSLIDLLSLPSSCSVFFFFSALLVIPCIVFCYKIINSYTELVMKSDLHSHLILRLLTLYRKPMGGNGVLYPILGFASCVAFIYMSFGDLKLSSLPKGLSLSFVERNGSHFILDGKPLYVNGWNSYWLMAHSMDENSRGRVSVMLQAGAKMGLTVCRTWAFNDGGYEALQISPGQFDERVFQALDYVIAEASRHGIRLLLSLVNNLQAYGGKTQYVKWAWQEGIGLSSSNDSFFFDPSIRKYFKNYVLTVLTRKNTITGIEYRNDPTIFAWELINEPRCMSDPSGDTLQEWIEEMTGFIKSIDKNHLLTIGLEGLYGPKSPKSAVNPGEWASTLGSDFVCNSNITNVDFTSVHIYPDHWFHDLGFEEKQRYVSKWVRSHIEDCDEELKKPVMFTEYGLSNQNKDFQASQREQFYRTILDIIYKSAKKKGSGVGALLWQFLVEGIEEYNDDFGLVPWETPSIHKLTIQQSCRLARIQGLNQQTGNLKQLCS
;
A
#
# COMPACT_ATOMS: atom_id res chain seq x y z
N MET A 1 41.49 30.73 35.52
CA MET A 1 40.50 30.32 36.54
C MET A 1 39.63 29.26 35.87
N GLU A 2 40.03 27.98 36.01
CA GLU A 2 39.50 27.02 37.03
C GLU A 2 38.09 26.57 36.65
N ALA A 3 37.67 25.31 36.66
CA ALA A 3 38.24 23.96 36.77
C ALA A 3 37.02 23.02 36.49
N ASP A 4 37.11 22.04 35.60
CA ASP A 4 37.31 20.62 35.89
C ASP A 4 36.06 19.83 36.39
N LYS A 5 35.75 18.74 35.69
CA LYS A 5 35.35 17.43 36.27
C LYS A 5 35.20 16.34 35.19
N LYS A 6 36.28 15.57 35.01
CA LYS A 6 36.27 14.19 34.50
C LYS A 6 35.86 13.21 35.61
N VAL A 7 35.14 12.14 35.25
CA VAL A 7 34.98 10.95 36.10
C VAL A 7 35.48 9.72 35.34
N LYS A 8 36.56 9.12 35.87
CA LYS A 8 37.02 7.75 35.61
C LYS A 8 36.38 6.81 36.65
N ARG A 9 36.05 5.58 36.28
CA ARG A 9 35.91 4.44 37.22
C ARG A 9 36.70 3.24 36.70
N GLN A 10 37.49 2.65 37.59
CA GLN A 10 38.16 1.36 37.44
C GLN A 10 37.77 0.45 38.61
N GLY A 11 37.59 -0.84 38.30
CA GLY A 11 37.73 -2.00 39.20
C GLY A 11 36.44 -2.82 39.46
N PRO A 12 36.51 -4.14 39.78
CA PRO A 12 37.67 -5.06 39.80
C PRO A 12 37.48 -6.45 39.14
N TRP A 13 38.62 -7.09 38.86
CA TRP A 13 38.83 -8.41 38.28
C TRP A 13 38.66 -9.55 39.31
N ARG A 14 37.53 -10.26 39.34
CA ARG A 14 37.35 -11.46 40.18
C ARG A 14 36.83 -12.74 39.50
N ASP A 15 36.52 -12.72 38.20
CA ASP A 15 35.86 -13.87 37.57
C ASP A 15 36.76 -14.77 36.70
N LEU A 16 38.08 -14.51 36.63
CA LEU A 16 38.98 -15.28 35.75
C LEU A 16 39.45 -16.63 36.31
N LEU A 17 39.06 -17.01 37.54
CA LEU A 17 39.44 -18.30 38.13
C LEU A 17 38.35 -19.39 38.03
N GLN A 18 37.16 -19.09 37.51
CA GLN A 18 36.11 -20.10 37.26
C GLN A 18 36.09 -20.67 35.82
N LEU A 19 36.89 -20.11 34.90
CA LEU A 19 36.97 -20.62 33.51
C LEU A 19 37.90 -21.84 33.36
N GLY A 20 38.74 -22.14 34.36
CA GLY A 20 39.66 -23.28 34.31
C GLY A 20 39.01 -24.65 34.52
N SER A 21 37.92 -24.76 35.29
CA SER A 21 37.25 -26.04 35.55
C SER A 21 36.28 -26.43 34.44
N LEU A 22 35.69 -25.47 33.73
CA LEU A 22 34.75 -25.73 32.62
C LEU A 22 35.44 -26.34 31.38
N GLY A 23 36.72 -26.04 31.17
CA GLY A 23 37.49 -26.56 30.02
C GLY A 23 37.81 -28.05 30.10
N ALA A 24 37.95 -28.60 31.31
CA ALA A 24 38.25 -30.02 31.52
C ALA A 24 37.03 -30.93 31.28
N ASP A 25 35.82 -30.45 31.58
CA ASP A 25 34.58 -31.21 31.37
C ASP A 25 34.15 -31.25 29.90
N ILE A 26 34.52 -30.23 29.11
CA ILE A 26 34.26 -30.19 27.65
C ILE A 26 35.15 -31.18 26.89
N LEU A 27 36.39 -31.42 27.33
CA LEU A 27 37.28 -32.41 26.69
C LEU A 27 36.80 -33.85 26.91
N LYS A 28 36.30 -34.17 28.11
CA LYS A 28 35.72 -35.50 28.43
C LYS A 28 34.46 -35.82 27.62
N LEU A 29 33.64 -34.80 27.30
CA LEU A 29 32.45 -34.94 26.45
C LEU A 29 32.81 -35.19 24.97
N LYS A 30 33.92 -34.61 24.48
CA LYS A 30 34.41 -34.89 23.12
C LYS A 30 34.96 -36.30 22.95
N GLU A 31 35.68 -36.84 23.94
CA GLU A 31 36.21 -38.21 23.88
C GLU A 31 35.10 -39.27 23.95
N THR A 32 34.05 -39.01 24.73
CA THR A 32 32.89 -39.93 24.84
C THR A 32 32.07 -39.98 23.54
N CYS A 33 31.96 -38.86 22.81
CA CYS A 33 31.26 -38.81 21.52
C CYS A 33 32.03 -39.43 20.35
N LEU A 34 33.37 -39.50 20.42
CA LEU A 34 34.17 -40.15 19.37
C LEU A 34 34.01 -41.68 19.41
N CYS A 35 33.82 -42.28 20.60
CA CYS A 35 33.54 -43.71 20.73
C CYS A 35 32.20 -44.12 20.08
N VAL A 36 31.16 -43.29 20.21
CA VAL A 36 29.83 -43.59 19.64
C VAL A 36 29.82 -43.51 18.11
N TYR A 37 30.62 -42.61 17.53
CA TYR A 37 30.73 -42.50 16.07
C TYR A 37 31.48 -43.67 15.42
N VAL A 38 32.43 -44.27 16.15
CA VAL A 38 33.21 -45.42 15.66
C VAL A 38 32.42 -46.74 15.78
N GLU A 39 31.60 -46.93 16.83
CA GLU A 39 30.72 -48.11 16.95
C GLU A 39 29.60 -48.16 15.88
N ILE A 40 29.06 -47.01 15.49
CA ILE A 40 28.01 -46.94 14.45
C ILE A 40 28.57 -47.28 13.06
N ARG A 41 29.84 -46.92 12.78
CA ARG A 41 30.50 -47.32 11.51
C ARG A 41 30.78 -48.81 11.44
N TRP A 42 31.15 -49.45 12.55
CA TRP A 42 31.37 -50.90 12.59
C TRP A 42 30.07 -51.71 12.44
N THR A 43 28.96 -51.21 12.96
CA THR A 43 27.66 -51.90 12.90
C THR A 43 27.06 -51.88 11.47
N VAL A 44 27.34 -50.85 10.67
CA VAL A 44 26.88 -50.74 9.28
C VAL A 44 27.68 -51.65 8.32
N GLN A 45 28.91 -52.04 8.66
CA GLN A 45 29.75 -52.89 7.81
C GLN A 45 29.54 -54.40 8.00
N LEU A 46 28.85 -54.85 9.05
CA LEU A 46 28.67 -56.27 9.40
C LEU A 46 27.39 -56.93 8.85
N HIS A 47 26.55 -56.22 8.09
CA HIS A 47 25.27 -56.76 7.57
C HIS A 47 25.14 -56.77 6.04
N THR A 48 26.26 -56.91 5.33
CA THR A 48 26.25 -57.33 3.92
C THR A 48 27.11 -58.60 3.76
N SER A 49 26.42 -59.74 3.67
CA SER A 49 26.80 -61.13 3.30
C SER A 49 28.28 -61.63 3.33
N PRO A 50 28.53 -62.87 3.81
CA PRO A 50 29.84 -63.52 3.73
C PRO A 50 30.03 -64.24 2.38
N SER A 51 31.15 -64.03 1.67
CA SER A 51 31.68 -64.94 0.63
C SER A 51 33.12 -64.60 0.22
N HIS A 52 34.02 -65.55 0.44
CA HIS A 52 35.34 -65.78 -0.15
C HIS A 52 36.49 -64.76 -0.03
N LEU A 53 37.51 -65.24 0.70
CA LEU A 53 38.86 -64.74 0.90
C LEU A 53 39.75 -65.14 -0.30
N ILE A 54 40.35 -64.18 -1.02
CA ILE A 54 41.66 -64.35 -1.68
C ILE A 54 42.45 -63.05 -1.54
N LEU A 55 43.60 -63.14 -0.86
CA LEU A 55 44.64 -62.12 -0.73
C LEU A 55 45.49 -62.07 -2.00
N THR A 56 45.71 -60.87 -2.57
CA THR A 56 46.99 -60.53 -3.20
C THR A 56 47.27 -59.03 -3.12
N THR A 57 48.52 -58.75 -2.78
CA THR A 57 49.19 -57.46 -2.59
C THR A 57 49.53 -56.77 -3.92
N LYS A 58 49.43 -55.43 -3.98
CA LYS A 58 50.51 -54.51 -4.44
C LYS A 58 50.04 -53.05 -4.61
N GLU A 59 51.04 -52.21 -4.44
CA GLU A 59 51.13 -50.76 -4.38
C GLU A 59 51.08 -50.07 -5.79
N PRO A 60 51.26 -48.73 -5.92
CA PRO A 60 50.36 -47.84 -6.66
C PRO A 60 50.89 -47.40 -8.04
N ASN A 61 50.01 -46.87 -8.90
CA ASN A 61 50.20 -45.62 -9.67
C ASN A 61 49.32 -45.54 -10.93
N THR A 62 49.01 -44.29 -11.27
CA THR A 62 48.61 -43.73 -12.57
C THR A 62 47.14 -43.61 -12.96
N HIS A 63 46.79 -42.34 -13.22
CA HIS A 63 45.71 -41.75 -14.00
C HIS A 63 44.86 -42.66 -14.89
N THR A 64 43.54 -42.54 -14.76
CA THR A 64 42.58 -42.46 -15.87
C THR A 64 41.19 -42.09 -15.32
N LEU A 65 40.45 -41.25 -16.06
CA LEU A 65 39.10 -40.78 -15.75
C LEU A 65 38.09 -41.94 -15.59
N PRO A 66 37.14 -41.88 -14.65
CA PRO A 66 36.06 -42.87 -14.58
C PRO A 66 34.98 -42.62 -15.65
N PRO A 67 34.31 -43.68 -16.15
CA PRO A 67 33.27 -43.61 -17.17
C PRO A 67 31.98 -42.97 -16.65
N PRO A 68 31.07 -42.51 -17.53
CA PRO A 68 29.83 -41.86 -17.11
C PRO A 68 28.92 -42.81 -16.33
N PRO A 69 28.10 -42.29 -15.41
CA PRO A 69 27.21 -43.09 -14.57
C PRO A 69 26.16 -43.83 -15.42
N PRO A 70 25.71 -45.02 -14.97
CA PRO A 70 24.64 -45.74 -15.65
C PRO A 70 23.32 -44.96 -15.58
N PRO A 71 22.40 -45.16 -16.55
CA PRO A 71 21.14 -44.44 -16.57
C PRO A 71 20.28 -44.80 -15.34
N PRO A 72 19.41 -43.88 -14.89
CA PRO A 72 18.55 -44.14 -13.74
C PRO A 72 17.62 -45.32 -14.01
N LEU A 73 17.52 -46.22 -13.03
CA LEU A 73 16.57 -47.33 -13.02
C LEU A 73 15.14 -46.79 -13.19
N SER A 74 14.40 -47.38 -14.13
CA SER A 74 12.99 -47.06 -14.35
C SER A 74 12.12 -47.56 -13.19
N LEU A 75 10.99 -46.89 -12.96
CA LEU A 75 10.06 -47.09 -11.84
C LEU A 75 9.44 -48.51 -11.73
N ILE A 76 9.77 -49.42 -12.65
CA ILE A 76 9.13 -50.73 -12.81
C ILE A 76 9.90 -51.87 -12.10
N ASP A 77 11.16 -51.67 -11.71
CA ASP A 77 11.93 -52.71 -10.99
C ASP A 77 11.80 -52.63 -9.45
N LEU A 78 11.06 -51.65 -8.93
CA LEU A 78 10.83 -51.45 -7.49
C LEU A 78 9.55 -52.12 -6.95
N LEU A 79 8.77 -52.79 -7.80
CA LEU A 79 7.48 -53.39 -7.44
C LEU A 79 7.51 -54.91 -7.24
N SER A 80 8.69 -55.51 -7.13
CA SER A 80 8.86 -56.97 -7.06
C SER A 80 9.42 -57.48 -5.73
N LEU A 81 9.06 -56.87 -4.58
CA LEU A 81 9.35 -57.40 -3.25
C LEU A 81 8.13 -57.35 -2.31
N PRO A 82 7.97 -58.31 -1.38
CA PRO A 82 6.71 -58.52 -0.65
C PRO A 82 6.36 -57.35 0.29
N SER A 83 5.08 -56.99 0.25
CA SER A 83 4.43 -55.88 0.93
C SER A 83 4.23 -56.12 2.43
N SER A 84 5.27 -55.87 3.23
CA SER A 84 5.11 -55.59 4.67
C SER A 84 6.26 -54.87 5.38
N CYS A 85 7.40 -54.60 4.73
CA CYS A 85 8.52 -53.85 5.37
C CYS A 85 8.87 -52.49 4.73
N SER A 86 8.31 -52.12 3.58
CA SER A 86 8.71 -50.91 2.83
C SER A 86 8.08 -49.61 3.36
N VAL A 87 6.99 -49.69 4.15
CA VAL A 87 6.25 -48.51 4.62
C VAL A 87 6.88 -47.88 5.87
N PHE A 88 7.59 -48.66 6.70
CA PHE A 88 8.22 -48.15 7.92
C PHE A 88 9.59 -47.48 7.67
N PHE A 89 10.33 -47.93 6.67
CA PHE A 89 11.65 -47.36 6.34
C PHE A 89 11.55 -46.08 5.50
N PHE A 90 10.51 -45.93 4.68
CA PHE A 90 10.29 -44.71 3.90
C PHE A 90 9.83 -43.51 4.75
N PHE A 91 9.09 -43.76 5.84
CA PHE A 91 8.63 -42.68 6.73
C PHE A 91 9.71 -42.13 7.67
N SER A 92 10.70 -42.94 8.05
CA SER A 92 11.75 -42.52 8.99
C SER A 92 12.88 -41.74 8.32
N ALA A 93 13.27 -42.08 7.09
CA ALA A 93 14.42 -41.44 6.42
C ALA A 93 14.10 -40.06 5.81
N LEU A 94 12.87 -39.83 5.33
CA LEU A 94 12.49 -38.60 4.61
C LEU A 94 11.95 -37.47 5.50
N LEU A 95 11.47 -37.77 6.71
CA LEU A 95 10.85 -36.76 7.59
C LEU A 95 11.62 -36.55 8.89
N VAL A 96 12.21 -37.60 9.48
CA VAL A 96 12.79 -37.51 10.83
C VAL A 96 14.19 -36.90 10.81
N ILE A 97 15.02 -37.28 9.85
CA ILE A 97 16.42 -36.81 9.76
C ILE A 97 16.48 -35.29 9.42
N PRO A 98 15.69 -34.77 8.46
CA PRO A 98 15.67 -33.32 8.20
C PRO A 98 15.09 -32.52 9.39
N CYS A 99 14.07 -33.03 10.07
CA CYS A 99 13.51 -32.39 11.26
C CYS A 99 14.49 -32.33 12.42
N ILE A 100 15.29 -33.37 12.65
CA ILE A 100 16.31 -33.37 13.72
C ILE A 100 17.44 -32.37 13.40
N VAL A 101 17.90 -32.32 12.15
CA VAL A 101 18.92 -31.34 11.72
C VAL A 101 18.39 -29.91 11.76
N PHE A 102 17.11 -29.71 11.43
CA PHE A 102 16.44 -28.41 11.53
C PHE A 102 16.23 -27.96 12.99
N CYS A 103 15.80 -28.87 13.86
CA CYS A 103 15.71 -28.63 15.30
C CYS A 103 17.10 -28.36 15.91
N TYR A 104 18.15 -29.07 15.50
CA TYR A 104 19.52 -28.82 15.97
C TYR A 104 20.02 -27.41 15.56
N LYS A 105 19.72 -26.95 14.34
CA LYS A 105 20.03 -25.59 13.89
C LYS A 105 19.24 -24.52 14.64
N ILE A 106 17.95 -24.73 14.87
CA ILE A 106 17.10 -23.81 15.65
C ILE A 106 17.55 -23.75 17.11
N ILE A 107 17.85 -24.89 17.73
CA ILE A 107 18.33 -24.94 19.12
C ILE A 107 19.67 -24.22 19.24
N ASN A 108 20.63 -24.43 18.32
CA ASN A 108 21.90 -23.69 18.34
C ASN A 108 21.71 -22.18 18.17
N SER A 109 20.79 -21.74 17.30
CA SER A 109 20.45 -20.32 17.14
C SER A 109 19.69 -19.72 18.33
N TYR A 110 18.92 -20.53 19.08
CA TYR A 110 18.22 -20.10 20.29
C TYR A 110 19.12 -20.08 21.54
N THR A 111 20.16 -20.92 21.61
CA THR A 111 21.13 -20.86 22.72
C THR A 111 21.97 -19.60 22.73
N GLU A 112 22.16 -18.92 21.60
CA GLU A 112 22.77 -17.58 21.59
C GLU A 112 21.81 -16.47 22.04
N LEU A 113 20.50 -16.66 21.93
CA LEU A 113 19.50 -15.62 22.23
C LEU A 113 18.91 -15.69 23.65
N VAL A 114 18.97 -16.83 24.34
CA VAL A 114 18.27 -17.06 25.63
C VAL A 114 19.22 -17.11 26.85
N MET A 115 20.28 -16.32 26.83
CA MET A 115 21.12 -16.07 28.03
C MET A 115 20.65 -14.85 28.86
N LYS A 116 19.38 -14.45 28.76
CA LYS A 116 18.76 -13.40 29.58
C LYS A 116 17.27 -13.67 29.86
N SER A 117 16.97 -14.58 30.79
CA SER A 117 15.84 -14.45 31.73
C SER A 117 15.80 -15.67 32.65
N ASP A 118 16.06 -15.44 33.92
CA ASP A 118 16.15 -16.46 34.95
C ASP A 118 14.74 -16.80 35.47
N LEU A 119 14.14 -17.87 34.94
CA LEU A 119 13.06 -18.64 35.60
C LEU A 119 12.70 -19.96 34.87
N HIS A 120 12.97 -20.07 33.56
CA HIS A 120 12.57 -21.24 32.75
C HIS A 120 13.55 -22.44 32.81
N SER A 121 14.81 -22.21 33.19
CA SER A 121 15.87 -23.22 33.20
C SER A 121 15.62 -24.34 34.24
N HIS A 122 14.91 -24.04 35.33
CA HIS A 122 14.62 -25.02 36.39
C HIS A 122 13.49 -26.00 36.05
N LEU A 123 12.55 -25.63 35.16
CA LEU A 123 11.43 -26.50 34.79
C LEU A 123 11.87 -27.58 33.78
N ILE A 124 12.76 -27.21 32.84
CA ILE A 124 13.29 -28.11 31.81
C ILE A 124 14.20 -29.18 32.44
N LEU A 125 15.03 -28.81 33.44
CA LEU A 125 15.88 -29.75 34.16
C LEU A 125 15.10 -30.76 35.02
N ARG A 126 13.90 -30.41 35.51
CA ARG A 126 13.01 -31.35 36.24
C ARG A 126 12.24 -32.29 35.32
N LEU A 127 11.95 -31.90 34.08
CA LEU A 127 11.31 -32.78 33.10
C LEU A 127 12.29 -33.82 32.55
N LEU A 128 13.57 -33.48 32.43
CA LEU A 128 14.61 -34.40 31.95
C LEU A 128 15.00 -35.48 32.99
N THR A 129 14.81 -35.23 34.29
CA THR A 129 15.08 -36.24 35.32
C THR A 129 14.00 -37.33 35.42
N LEU A 130 12.80 -37.10 34.87
CA LEU A 130 11.76 -38.13 34.74
C LEU A 130 12.08 -39.18 33.65
N TYR A 131 12.99 -38.89 32.73
CA TYR A 131 13.37 -39.79 31.63
C TYR A 131 14.51 -40.77 31.99
N ARG A 132 15.05 -40.75 33.22
CA ARG A 132 16.24 -41.53 33.60
C ARG A 132 15.98 -42.72 34.53
N LYS A 133 14.76 -43.27 34.57
CA LYS A 133 14.49 -44.56 35.23
C LYS A 133 14.03 -45.60 34.21
N PRO A 134 14.70 -46.78 34.11
CA PRO A 134 14.19 -47.89 33.33
C PRO A 134 13.11 -48.58 34.17
N MET A 135 11.84 -48.42 33.81
CA MET A 135 10.78 -49.26 34.34
C MET A 135 9.93 -49.77 33.18
N GLY A 136 9.91 -51.10 33.07
CA GLY A 136 9.20 -51.83 32.03
C GLY A 136 7.68 -51.73 32.16
N GLY A 137 7.03 -52.00 31.03
CA GLY A 137 5.59 -52.21 30.95
C GLY A 137 4.79 -50.93 30.77
N ASN A 138 4.72 -50.44 29.51
CA ASN A 138 3.52 -49.87 28.89
C ASN A 138 3.87 -49.30 27.50
N GLY A 139 3.95 -50.19 26.50
CA GLY A 139 4.45 -49.90 25.14
C GLY A 139 3.60 -48.94 24.29
N VAL A 140 2.49 -48.41 24.81
CA VAL A 140 1.60 -47.48 24.10
C VAL A 140 1.51 -46.11 24.76
N LEU A 141 1.84 -46.01 26.07
CA LEU A 141 1.71 -44.77 26.82
C LEU A 141 2.79 -43.74 26.43
N TYR A 142 4.03 -44.20 26.22
CA TYR A 142 5.16 -43.33 25.88
C TYR A 142 5.09 -42.75 24.46
N PRO A 143 4.68 -43.51 23.41
CA PRO A 143 4.41 -42.94 22.09
C PRO A 143 3.27 -41.93 22.11
N ILE A 144 2.21 -42.18 22.87
CA ILE A 144 1.07 -41.25 23.00
C ILE A 144 1.50 -39.98 23.74
N LEU A 145 2.23 -40.10 24.85
CA LEU A 145 2.76 -38.95 25.57
C LEU A 145 3.78 -38.18 24.73
N GLY A 146 4.63 -38.87 23.96
CA GLY A 146 5.56 -38.23 23.03
C GLY A 146 4.83 -37.48 21.92
N PHE A 147 3.82 -38.10 21.29
CA PHE A 147 2.99 -37.47 20.27
C PHE A 147 2.20 -36.28 20.83
N ALA A 148 1.55 -36.44 21.99
CA ALA A 148 0.84 -35.35 22.66
C ALA A 148 1.78 -34.20 23.04
N SER A 149 3.02 -34.50 23.44
CA SER A 149 4.04 -33.49 23.74
C SER A 149 4.50 -32.77 22.47
N CYS A 150 4.67 -33.49 21.35
CA CYS A 150 4.98 -32.88 20.06
C CYS A 150 3.84 -32.02 19.53
N VAL A 151 2.58 -32.46 19.67
CA VAL A 151 1.39 -31.68 19.30
C VAL A 151 1.27 -30.45 20.19
N ALA A 152 1.50 -30.57 21.50
CA ALA A 152 1.52 -29.44 22.42
C ALA A 152 2.67 -28.48 22.12
N PHE A 153 3.85 -28.97 21.76
CA PHE A 153 4.98 -28.13 21.35
C PHE A 153 4.70 -27.43 20.02
N ILE A 154 4.13 -28.11 19.02
CA ILE A 154 3.69 -27.49 17.75
C ILE A 154 2.59 -26.47 18.03
N TYR A 155 1.67 -26.73 18.95
CA TYR A 155 0.62 -25.78 19.34
C TYR A 155 1.17 -24.62 20.20
N MET A 156 2.22 -24.80 20.98
CA MET A 156 2.81 -23.68 21.74
C MET A 156 3.84 -22.89 20.91
N SER A 157 4.48 -23.52 19.93
CA SER A 157 5.41 -22.87 18.98
C SER A 157 4.71 -22.27 17.76
N PHE A 158 3.56 -22.83 17.36
CA PHE A 158 2.80 -22.45 16.17
C PHE A 158 1.27 -22.38 16.38
N GLY A 159 0.72 -22.60 17.58
CA GLY A 159 -0.72 -22.43 17.82
C GLY A 159 -1.14 -20.95 17.91
N ASP A 160 -0.17 -20.06 18.08
CA ASP A 160 -0.32 -18.63 17.79
C ASP A 160 -0.11 -18.30 16.29
N LEU A 161 0.39 -19.24 15.47
CA LEU A 161 -0.07 -19.28 14.09
C LEU A 161 -1.50 -19.84 14.11
N LYS A 162 -2.44 -18.95 14.46
CA LYS A 162 -3.54 -18.77 13.51
C LYS A 162 -2.88 -18.82 12.14
N LEU A 163 -3.28 -19.76 11.29
CA LEU A 163 -3.26 -19.50 9.86
C LEU A 163 -3.99 -18.16 9.78
N SER A 164 -3.20 -17.08 9.79
CA SER A 164 -3.70 -15.74 9.77
C SER A 164 -4.35 -15.73 8.42
N SER A 165 -5.67 -15.91 8.41
CA SER A 165 -6.49 -15.26 7.42
C SER A 165 -5.85 -13.88 7.33
N LEU A 166 -5.14 -13.61 6.24
CA LEU A 166 -4.80 -12.25 5.81
C LEU A 166 -5.96 -11.41 6.29
N PRO A 167 -5.73 -10.38 7.15
CA PRO A 167 -6.82 -9.67 7.80
C PRO A 167 -7.82 -9.37 6.69
N LYS A 168 -8.97 -10.07 6.74
CA LYS A 168 -9.93 -10.02 5.66
C LYS A 168 -10.30 -8.55 5.66
N GLY A 169 -9.83 -7.80 4.66
CA GLY A 169 -10.07 -6.37 4.58
C GLY A 169 -11.56 -6.14 4.78
N LEU A 170 -11.93 -4.99 5.34
CA LEU A 170 -13.33 -4.59 5.37
C LEU A 170 -13.92 -4.88 3.99
N SER A 171 -14.95 -5.72 3.93
CA SER A 171 -15.61 -6.08 2.67
C SER A 171 -16.33 -4.83 2.17
N LEU A 172 -15.61 -3.97 1.46
CA LEU A 172 -16.15 -2.77 0.84
C LEU A 172 -16.91 -3.17 -0.43
N SER A 173 -18.03 -2.52 -0.69
CA SER A 173 -18.72 -2.58 -1.99
C SER A 173 -18.22 -1.48 -2.92
N PHE A 174 -18.41 -1.60 -4.23
CA PHE A 174 -18.12 -0.49 -5.14
C PHE A 174 -19.06 0.69 -4.87
N VAL A 175 -18.56 1.91 -5.06
CA VAL A 175 -19.41 3.10 -5.06
C VAL A 175 -20.02 3.24 -6.45
N GLU A 176 -21.32 3.41 -6.49
CA GLU A 176 -22.08 3.58 -7.72
C GLU A 176 -22.57 5.03 -7.84
N ARG A 177 -23.06 5.38 -9.02
CA ARG A 177 -23.77 6.64 -9.27
C ARG A 177 -25.25 6.35 -9.57
N ASN A 178 -26.12 7.15 -8.99
CA ASN A 178 -27.52 7.25 -9.40
C ASN A 178 -27.89 8.72 -9.58
N GLY A 179 -28.08 9.14 -10.83
CA GLY A 179 -28.35 10.55 -11.17
C GLY A 179 -27.26 11.46 -10.61
N SER A 180 -27.65 12.42 -9.78
CA SER A 180 -26.73 13.39 -9.18
C SER A 180 -26.10 12.95 -7.84
N HIS A 181 -26.24 11.67 -7.46
CA HIS A 181 -25.78 11.17 -6.16
C HIS A 181 -24.87 9.94 -6.29
N PHE A 182 -23.95 9.80 -5.35
CA PHE A 182 -23.26 8.53 -5.13
C PHE A 182 -24.11 7.61 -4.28
N ILE A 183 -24.02 6.31 -4.55
CA ILE A 183 -24.71 5.25 -3.82
C ILE A 183 -23.67 4.23 -3.33
N LEU A 184 -23.79 3.84 -2.07
CA LEU A 184 -23.02 2.75 -1.49
C LEU A 184 -23.99 1.85 -0.70
N ASP A 185 -24.03 0.56 -1.04
CA ASP A 185 -24.92 -0.42 -0.42
C ASP A 185 -26.39 0.03 -0.41
N GLY A 186 -26.84 0.62 -1.52
CA GLY A 186 -28.21 1.13 -1.70
C GLY A 186 -28.51 2.45 -0.97
N LYS A 187 -27.53 3.08 -0.31
CA LYS A 187 -27.71 4.34 0.42
C LYS A 187 -26.94 5.49 -0.23
N PRO A 188 -27.45 6.73 -0.21
CA PRO A 188 -26.69 7.89 -0.65
C PRO A 188 -25.37 8.01 0.10
N LEU A 189 -24.27 8.24 -0.61
CA LEU A 189 -22.95 8.51 -0.05
C LEU A 189 -22.59 9.99 -0.24
N TYR A 190 -22.19 10.66 0.84
CA TYR A 190 -21.63 12.02 0.79
C TYR A 190 -20.18 11.97 1.24
N VAL A 191 -19.31 12.65 0.51
CA VAL A 191 -17.87 12.58 0.70
C VAL A 191 -17.36 13.77 1.52
N ASN A 192 -16.69 13.46 2.62
CA ASN A 192 -15.76 14.37 3.27
C ASN A 192 -14.38 13.70 3.21
N GLY A 193 -13.39 14.39 2.67
CA GLY A 193 -12.09 13.79 2.43
C GLY A 193 -10.94 14.79 2.34
N TRP A 194 -9.81 14.32 1.83
CA TRP A 194 -8.59 15.11 1.74
C TRP A 194 -7.68 14.63 0.61
N ASN A 195 -6.64 15.40 0.33
CA ASN A 195 -5.55 15.05 -0.58
C ASN A 195 -4.27 14.76 0.21
N SER A 196 -3.56 13.71 -0.19
CA SER A 196 -2.19 13.41 0.23
C SER A 196 -1.47 12.79 -0.97
N TYR A 197 -0.88 13.60 -1.84
CA TYR A 197 -0.24 13.08 -3.05
C TYR A 197 1.03 12.25 -2.77
N TRP A 198 1.62 12.45 -1.60
CA TRP A 198 2.90 11.89 -1.15
C TRP A 198 2.85 10.41 -0.72
N LEU A 199 1.66 9.79 -0.64
CA LEU A 199 1.49 8.46 -0.03
C LEU A 199 2.31 7.37 -0.74
N MET A 200 2.36 7.38 -2.08
CA MET A 200 3.13 6.40 -2.85
C MET A 200 4.64 6.56 -2.60
N ALA A 201 5.15 7.80 -2.64
CA ALA A 201 6.56 8.09 -2.40
C ALA A 201 7.01 7.63 -1.00
N HIS A 202 6.21 7.91 0.03
CA HIS A 202 6.52 7.45 1.39
C HIS A 202 6.28 5.96 1.65
N SER A 203 5.70 5.22 0.71
CA SER A 203 5.46 3.78 0.89
C SER A 203 6.63 2.91 0.42
N MET A 204 7.61 3.48 -0.29
CA MET A 204 8.76 2.72 -0.81
C MET A 204 9.70 2.24 0.31
N ASP A 205 10.01 3.11 1.27
CA ASP A 205 10.88 2.75 2.41
C ASP A 205 10.06 2.18 3.58
N GLU A 206 10.51 1.06 4.15
CA GLU A 206 9.93 0.44 5.34
C GLU A 206 9.92 1.36 6.55
N ASN A 207 10.92 2.23 6.68
CA ASN A 207 11.02 3.15 7.81
C ASN A 207 10.01 4.30 7.72
N SER A 208 9.62 4.70 6.50
CA SER A 208 8.73 5.84 6.29
C SER A 208 7.28 5.45 5.99
N ARG A 209 7.02 4.22 5.49
CA ARG A 209 5.66 3.76 5.15
C ARG A 209 4.67 3.77 6.32
N GLY A 210 5.16 3.68 7.56
CA GLY A 210 4.31 3.83 8.76
C GLY A 210 3.56 5.17 8.80
N ARG A 211 4.09 6.23 8.18
CA ARG A 211 3.45 7.55 8.09
C ARG A 211 2.16 7.52 7.27
N VAL A 212 2.09 6.68 6.25
CA VAL A 212 0.89 6.48 5.42
C VAL A 212 -0.23 5.89 6.28
N SER A 213 0.07 4.89 7.09
CA SER A 213 -0.88 4.31 8.06
C SER A 213 -1.37 5.36 9.06
N VAL A 214 -0.47 6.19 9.61
CA VAL A 214 -0.82 7.27 10.54
C VAL A 214 -1.80 8.26 9.91
N MET A 215 -1.52 8.72 8.68
CA MET A 215 -2.38 9.68 7.99
C MET A 215 -3.77 9.08 7.69
N LEU A 216 -3.82 7.86 7.14
CA LEU A 216 -5.08 7.18 6.82
C LEU A 216 -5.91 6.90 8.10
N GLN A 217 -5.25 6.48 9.18
CA GLN A 217 -5.91 6.29 10.47
C GLN A 217 -6.45 7.60 11.04
N ALA A 218 -5.70 8.70 10.94
CA ALA A 218 -6.15 10.01 11.39
C ALA A 218 -7.35 10.51 10.57
N GLY A 219 -7.35 10.30 9.25
CA GLY A 219 -8.50 10.56 8.39
C GLY A 219 -9.74 9.78 8.83
N ALA A 220 -9.60 8.47 9.06
CA ALA A 220 -10.69 7.62 9.54
C ALA A 220 -11.22 8.06 10.92
N LYS A 221 -10.34 8.51 11.83
CA LYS A 221 -10.72 9.07 13.15
C LYS A 221 -11.48 10.39 13.04
N MET A 222 -11.25 11.17 11.99
CA MET A 222 -12.01 12.40 11.69
C MET A 222 -13.33 12.12 10.93
N GLY A 223 -13.62 10.85 10.63
CA GLY A 223 -14.81 10.48 9.84
C GLY A 223 -14.68 10.78 8.35
N LEU A 224 -13.45 10.96 7.85
CA LEU A 224 -13.19 11.11 6.43
C LEU A 224 -13.33 9.76 5.72
N THR A 225 -13.72 9.80 4.45
CA THR A 225 -14.13 8.60 3.69
C THR A 225 -13.32 8.38 2.42
N VAL A 226 -12.79 9.45 1.83
CA VAL A 226 -12.02 9.40 0.58
C VAL A 226 -10.72 10.19 0.73
N CYS A 227 -9.61 9.59 0.33
CA CYS A 227 -8.33 10.26 0.13
C CYS A 227 -8.01 10.29 -1.36
N ARG A 228 -7.71 11.47 -1.91
CA ARG A 228 -7.19 11.59 -3.27
C ARG A 228 -5.66 11.59 -3.24
N THR A 229 -5.05 10.80 -4.11
CA THR A 229 -3.60 10.61 -4.19
C THR A 229 -3.17 10.21 -5.61
N TRP A 230 -1.87 10.31 -5.89
CA TRP A 230 -1.32 10.10 -7.24
C TRP A 230 -0.99 8.63 -7.46
N ALA A 231 -1.47 8.09 -8.57
CA ALA A 231 -1.06 6.79 -9.08
C ALA A 231 0.03 6.91 -10.14
N PHE A 232 0.64 8.10 -10.32
CA PHE A 232 1.69 8.36 -11.30
C PHE A 232 2.97 8.88 -10.64
N ASN A 233 4.10 8.57 -11.28
CA ASN A 233 5.36 9.28 -11.17
C ASN A 233 6.14 8.95 -12.46
N ASP A 234 6.11 9.86 -13.42
CA ASP A 234 6.57 9.64 -14.79
C ASP A 234 8.01 10.13 -14.96
N GLY A 235 8.95 9.20 -15.09
CA GLY A 235 10.37 9.47 -15.19
C GLY A 235 10.96 10.16 -13.94
N GLY A 236 12.27 10.41 -13.98
CA GLY A 236 12.96 11.09 -12.87
C GLY A 236 13.21 10.21 -11.65
N TYR A 237 13.27 10.84 -10.48
CA TYR A 237 13.59 10.18 -9.21
C TYR A 237 12.42 9.33 -8.73
N GLU A 238 12.69 8.08 -8.37
CA GLU A 238 11.69 7.11 -7.86
C GLU A 238 10.45 6.97 -8.75
N ALA A 239 10.66 7.03 -10.07
CA ALA A 239 9.61 6.94 -11.07
C ALA A 239 8.83 5.63 -10.96
N LEU A 240 7.49 5.71 -10.96
CA LEU A 240 6.64 4.55 -11.15
C LEU A 240 6.80 4.02 -12.58
N GLN A 241 6.69 4.92 -13.56
CA GLN A 241 6.94 4.61 -14.97
C GLN A 241 8.26 5.27 -15.39
N ILE A 242 9.30 4.45 -15.57
CA ILE A 242 10.67 4.88 -15.87
C ILE A 242 10.76 5.41 -17.32
N SER A 243 10.13 4.67 -18.23
CA SER A 243 9.99 4.98 -19.66
C SER A 243 8.70 4.33 -20.16
N PRO A 244 8.19 4.64 -21.38
CA PRO A 244 6.92 4.12 -21.86
C PRO A 244 6.81 2.59 -21.74
N GLY A 245 5.89 2.12 -20.87
CA GLY A 245 5.67 0.70 -20.63
C GLY A 245 6.73 -0.03 -19.78
N GLN A 246 7.69 0.69 -19.19
CA GLN A 246 8.64 0.13 -18.23
C GLN A 246 8.41 0.74 -16.84
N PHE A 247 8.21 -0.13 -15.85
CA PHE A 247 7.79 0.26 -14.50
C PHE A 247 8.81 -0.17 -13.45
N ASP A 248 8.98 0.63 -12.39
CA ASP A 248 9.71 0.20 -11.20
C ASP A 248 8.76 -0.59 -10.29
N GLU A 249 8.98 -1.90 -10.19
CA GLU A 249 8.17 -2.81 -9.37
C GLU A 249 8.16 -2.39 -7.89
N ARG A 250 9.23 -1.78 -7.37
CA ARG A 250 9.27 -1.33 -5.97
C ARG A 250 8.30 -0.18 -5.73
N VAL A 251 8.21 0.75 -6.68
CA VAL A 251 7.27 1.88 -6.62
C VAL A 251 5.84 1.38 -6.83
N PHE A 252 5.64 0.38 -7.68
CA PHE A 252 4.32 -0.26 -7.84
C PHE A 252 3.86 -0.96 -6.56
N GLN A 253 4.75 -1.67 -5.87
CA GLN A 253 4.48 -2.26 -4.56
C GLN A 253 4.21 -1.21 -3.48
N ALA A 254 4.79 -0.01 -3.61
CA ALA A 254 4.47 1.11 -2.75
C ALA A 254 3.01 1.56 -2.94
N LEU A 255 2.52 1.64 -4.19
CA LEU A 255 1.10 1.89 -4.46
C LEU A 255 0.20 0.73 -3.98
N ASP A 256 0.66 -0.52 -4.12
CA ASP A 256 -0.03 -1.70 -3.57
C ASP A 256 -0.25 -1.56 -2.05
N TYR A 257 0.76 -1.07 -1.33
CA TYR A 257 0.70 -0.79 0.11
C TYR A 257 -0.30 0.32 0.43
N VAL A 258 -0.31 1.43 -0.31
CA VAL A 258 -1.28 2.52 -0.09
C VAL A 258 -2.71 2.02 -0.19
N ILE A 259 -3.03 1.22 -1.22
CA ILE A 259 -4.38 0.64 -1.40
C ILE A 259 -4.71 -0.33 -0.27
N ALA A 260 -3.79 -1.26 0.06
CA ALA A 260 -4.01 -2.22 1.13
C ALA A 260 -4.20 -1.54 2.50
N GLU A 261 -3.45 -0.48 2.78
CA GLU A 261 -3.53 0.26 4.03
C GLU A 261 -4.79 1.13 4.10
N ALA A 262 -5.21 1.74 3.00
CA ALA A 262 -6.49 2.47 2.93
C ALA A 262 -7.67 1.53 3.23
N SER A 263 -7.64 0.31 2.68
CA SER A 263 -8.61 -0.75 2.94
C SER A 263 -8.72 -1.09 4.44
N ARG A 264 -7.58 -1.21 5.13
CA ARG A 264 -7.53 -1.51 6.57
C ARG A 264 -8.18 -0.43 7.43
N HIS A 265 -8.10 0.82 7.02
CA HIS A 265 -8.72 1.95 7.74
C HIS A 265 -10.11 2.33 7.22
N GLY A 266 -10.66 1.59 6.25
CA GLY A 266 -11.96 1.87 5.64
C GLY A 266 -11.99 3.19 4.85
N ILE A 267 -10.83 3.63 4.36
CA ILE A 267 -10.68 4.80 3.49
C ILE A 267 -10.69 4.34 2.04
N ARG A 268 -11.39 5.08 1.17
CA ARG A 268 -11.35 4.84 -0.27
C ARG A 268 -10.41 5.80 -0.98
N LEU A 269 -9.92 5.41 -2.15
CA LEU A 269 -8.91 6.18 -2.90
C LEU A 269 -9.44 6.73 -4.21
N LEU A 270 -9.32 8.04 -4.41
CA LEU A 270 -9.45 8.67 -5.72
C LEU A 270 -8.05 8.76 -6.35
N LEU A 271 -7.81 7.98 -7.39
CA LEU A 271 -6.48 7.80 -7.98
C LEU A 271 -6.33 8.59 -9.28
N SER A 272 -5.50 9.64 -9.26
CA SER A 272 -5.15 10.41 -10.46
C SER A 272 -4.09 9.66 -11.28
N LEU A 273 -4.33 9.54 -12.59
CA LEU A 273 -3.54 8.69 -13.49
C LEU A 273 -2.39 9.41 -14.20
N VAL A 274 -2.43 10.74 -14.29
CA VAL A 274 -1.33 11.55 -14.86
C VAL A 274 -1.50 13.01 -14.43
N ASN A 275 -0.44 13.80 -14.52
CA ASN A 275 -0.47 15.23 -14.25
C ASN A 275 -0.47 16.09 -15.52
N ASN A 276 -1.17 17.22 -15.51
CA ASN A 276 -0.95 18.29 -16.49
C ASN A 276 0.29 19.13 -16.17
N LEU A 277 0.57 19.32 -14.88
CA LEU A 277 1.74 20.06 -14.40
C LEU A 277 3.00 19.19 -14.47
N GLN A 278 4.17 19.81 -14.31
CA GLN A 278 5.47 19.13 -14.48
C GLN A 278 5.88 18.27 -13.27
N ALA A 279 5.27 18.48 -12.10
CA ALA A 279 5.62 17.75 -10.89
C ALA A 279 5.36 16.25 -11.09
N TYR A 280 6.39 15.44 -10.79
CA TYR A 280 6.40 13.99 -11.04
C TYR A 280 6.18 13.61 -12.51
N GLY A 281 6.67 14.47 -13.42
CA GLY A 281 6.64 14.24 -14.87
C GLY A 281 5.38 14.76 -15.53
N GLY A 282 4.31 13.95 -15.49
CA GLY A 282 3.04 14.26 -16.16
C GLY A 282 3.15 14.31 -17.68
N LYS A 283 2.21 15.02 -18.32
CA LYS A 283 2.10 15.09 -19.79
C LYS A 283 3.40 15.56 -20.46
N THR A 284 4.16 16.43 -19.80
CA THR A 284 5.46 16.91 -20.29
C THR A 284 6.47 15.77 -20.45
N GLN A 285 6.49 14.81 -19.53
CA GLN A 285 7.41 13.68 -19.64
C GLN A 285 7.01 12.72 -20.78
N TYR A 286 5.72 12.53 -21.02
CA TYR A 286 5.23 11.74 -22.15
C TYR A 286 5.63 12.37 -23.50
N VAL A 287 5.46 13.68 -23.65
CA VAL A 287 5.94 14.42 -24.85
C VAL A 287 7.44 14.27 -25.01
N LYS A 288 8.20 14.39 -23.91
CA LYS A 288 9.66 14.23 -23.94
C LYS A 288 10.08 12.83 -24.39
N TRP A 289 9.43 11.77 -23.92
CA TRP A 289 9.72 10.40 -24.35
C TRP A 289 9.53 10.24 -25.87
N ALA A 290 8.37 10.63 -26.40
CA ALA A 290 8.09 10.52 -27.84
C ALA A 290 9.02 11.39 -28.70
N TRP A 291 9.35 12.60 -28.21
CA TRP A 291 10.27 13.50 -28.90
C TRP A 291 11.70 12.95 -28.96
N GLN A 292 12.21 12.39 -27.85
CA GLN A 292 13.55 11.81 -27.78
C GLN A 292 13.70 10.54 -28.62
N GLU A 293 12.61 9.78 -28.79
CA GLU A 293 12.56 8.61 -29.66
C GLU A 293 12.44 9.00 -31.16
N GLY A 294 12.19 10.28 -31.47
CA GLY A 294 12.06 10.77 -32.84
C GLY A 294 10.74 10.40 -33.52
N ILE A 295 9.71 10.03 -32.74
CA ILE A 295 8.39 9.62 -33.24
C ILE A 295 7.27 10.63 -32.93
N GLY A 296 7.55 11.60 -32.06
CA GLY A 296 6.59 12.64 -31.69
C GLY A 296 6.34 13.62 -32.84
N LEU A 297 5.07 13.92 -33.12
CA LEU A 297 4.63 14.87 -34.14
C LEU A 297 5.06 16.31 -33.84
N SER A 298 5.15 16.66 -32.56
CA SER A 298 5.52 17.99 -32.09
C SER A 298 6.06 17.94 -30.65
N SER A 299 7.02 18.82 -30.35
CA SER A 299 7.54 19.02 -28.99
C SER A 299 6.63 19.88 -28.09
N SER A 300 5.46 20.29 -28.59
CA SER A 300 4.45 21.00 -27.80
C SER A 300 4.00 20.13 -26.62
N ASN A 301 3.84 20.73 -25.43
CA ASN A 301 3.35 20.03 -24.25
C ASN A 301 1.93 19.45 -24.46
N ASP A 302 1.14 20.09 -25.34
CA ASP A 302 -0.22 19.67 -25.66
C ASP A 302 -0.27 18.55 -26.71
N SER A 303 0.86 18.16 -27.31
CA SER A 303 0.95 16.96 -28.16
C SER A 303 0.48 15.71 -27.41
N PHE A 304 0.56 15.70 -26.07
CA PHE A 304 -0.03 14.65 -25.24
C PHE A 304 -1.49 14.36 -25.59
N PHE A 305 -2.26 15.39 -25.96
CA PHE A 305 -3.68 15.24 -26.24
C PHE A 305 -3.98 14.76 -27.66
N PHE A 306 -3.09 14.89 -28.65
CA PHE A 306 -3.40 14.57 -30.05
C PHE A 306 -2.41 13.65 -30.76
N ASP A 307 -1.21 13.46 -30.22
CA ASP A 307 -0.19 12.60 -30.82
C ASP A 307 -0.57 11.11 -30.64
N PRO A 308 -0.73 10.33 -31.72
CA PRO A 308 -1.12 8.92 -31.63
C PRO A 308 -0.15 8.05 -30.83
N SER A 309 1.15 8.33 -30.90
CA SER A 309 2.19 7.58 -30.18
C SER A 309 2.09 7.86 -28.67
N ILE A 310 1.90 9.12 -28.30
CA ILE A 310 1.74 9.50 -26.88
C ILE A 310 0.43 8.97 -26.31
N ARG A 311 -0.67 9.06 -27.07
CA ARG A 311 -1.96 8.44 -26.71
C ARG A 311 -1.81 6.93 -26.46
N LYS A 312 -1.01 6.23 -27.27
CA LYS A 312 -0.69 4.81 -27.07
C LYS A 312 0.12 4.56 -25.79
N TYR A 313 1.11 5.41 -25.48
CA TYR A 313 1.89 5.31 -24.24
C TYR A 313 0.99 5.42 -23.01
N PHE A 314 0.11 6.42 -22.99
CA PHE A 314 -0.82 6.61 -21.89
C PHE A 314 -1.80 5.44 -21.76
N LYS A 315 -2.35 4.93 -22.88
CA LYS A 315 -3.22 3.74 -22.86
C LYS A 315 -2.51 2.49 -22.31
N ASN A 316 -1.24 2.29 -22.64
CA ASN A 316 -0.46 1.18 -22.09
C ASN A 316 -0.24 1.33 -20.57
N TYR A 317 0.06 2.53 -20.11
CA TYR A 317 0.15 2.85 -18.68
C TYR A 317 -1.18 2.57 -17.96
N VAL A 318 -2.29 3.10 -18.48
CA VAL A 318 -3.65 2.92 -17.92
C VAL A 318 -4.01 1.43 -17.83
N LEU A 319 -3.78 0.67 -18.90
CA LEU A 319 -4.05 -0.77 -18.90
C LEU A 319 -3.23 -1.47 -17.81
N THR A 320 -1.95 -1.12 -17.67
CA THR A 320 -1.06 -1.71 -16.66
C THR A 320 -1.54 -1.40 -15.24
N VAL A 321 -1.91 -0.16 -14.95
CA VAL A 321 -2.41 0.25 -13.62
C VAL A 321 -3.73 -0.44 -13.28
N LEU A 322 -4.72 -0.39 -14.17
CA LEU A 322 -6.04 -0.98 -13.91
C LEU A 322 -5.99 -2.51 -13.75
N THR A 323 -5.10 -3.19 -14.48
CA THR A 323 -4.97 -4.65 -14.42
C THR A 323 -3.86 -5.14 -13.48
N ARG A 324 -3.21 -4.23 -12.74
CA ARG A 324 -2.25 -4.61 -11.70
C ARG A 324 -2.96 -5.47 -10.67
N LYS A 325 -2.40 -6.65 -10.41
CA LYS A 325 -2.72 -7.45 -9.22
C LYS A 325 -1.92 -6.96 -8.03
N ASN A 326 -2.61 -6.42 -7.02
CA ASN A 326 -1.99 -5.95 -5.80
C ASN A 326 -1.22 -7.09 -5.11
N THR A 327 0.07 -6.89 -4.82
CA THR A 327 0.94 -7.92 -4.23
C THR A 327 0.61 -8.28 -2.79
N ILE A 328 -0.13 -7.42 -2.07
CA ILE A 328 -0.52 -7.60 -0.67
C ILE A 328 -1.93 -8.21 -0.57
N THR A 329 -2.90 -7.66 -1.31
CA THR A 329 -4.30 -8.10 -1.23
C THR A 329 -4.62 -9.23 -2.21
N GLY A 330 -3.83 -9.35 -3.29
CA GLY A 330 -4.08 -10.30 -4.38
C GLY A 330 -5.23 -9.91 -5.30
N ILE A 331 -5.82 -8.72 -5.15
CA ILE A 331 -6.94 -8.21 -5.94
C ILE A 331 -6.39 -7.35 -7.09
N GLU A 332 -6.95 -7.50 -8.29
CA GLU A 332 -6.65 -6.56 -9.37
C GLU A 332 -7.24 -5.18 -9.07
N TYR A 333 -6.53 -4.09 -9.37
CA TYR A 333 -7.00 -2.74 -9.00
C TYR A 333 -8.40 -2.44 -9.54
N ARG A 334 -8.72 -2.80 -10.80
CA ARG A 334 -10.07 -2.66 -11.37
C ARG A 334 -11.17 -3.45 -10.64
N ASN A 335 -10.80 -4.38 -9.77
CA ASN A 335 -11.68 -5.22 -8.96
C ASN A 335 -11.56 -4.91 -7.46
N ASP A 336 -10.80 -3.89 -7.06
CA ASP A 336 -10.58 -3.55 -5.65
C ASP A 336 -11.50 -2.40 -5.21
N PRO A 337 -12.56 -2.67 -4.43
CA PRO A 337 -13.52 -1.66 -4.00
C PRO A 337 -12.91 -0.63 -3.03
N THR A 338 -11.67 -0.79 -2.56
CA THR A 338 -10.97 0.29 -1.88
C THR A 338 -10.72 1.49 -2.80
N ILE A 339 -10.66 1.31 -4.12
CA ILE A 339 -10.62 2.43 -5.04
C ILE A 339 -12.02 3.03 -5.16
N PHE A 340 -12.14 4.34 -4.90
CA PHE A 340 -13.37 5.11 -5.05
C PHE A 340 -13.67 5.36 -6.52
N ALA A 341 -12.67 5.88 -7.23
CA ALA A 341 -12.77 6.24 -8.63
C ALA A 341 -11.38 6.44 -9.24
N TRP A 342 -11.32 6.40 -10.57
CA TRP A 342 -10.20 6.88 -11.35
C TRP A 342 -10.39 8.36 -11.68
N GLU A 343 -9.29 9.12 -11.67
CA GLU A 343 -9.22 10.47 -12.22
C GLU A 343 -8.26 10.46 -13.41
N LEU A 344 -8.78 10.90 -14.57
CA LEU A 344 -8.08 10.77 -15.85
C LEU A 344 -6.76 11.55 -15.86
N ILE A 345 -6.77 12.81 -15.42
CA ILE A 345 -5.61 13.71 -15.41
C ILE A 345 -5.85 14.85 -14.42
N ASN A 346 -4.86 15.16 -13.59
CA ASN A 346 -4.90 16.34 -12.73
C ASN A 346 -4.81 17.63 -13.57
N GLU A 347 -5.83 18.48 -13.49
CA GLU A 347 -5.90 19.85 -14.04
C GLU A 347 -5.55 19.98 -15.54
N PRO A 348 -6.22 19.26 -16.45
CA PRO A 348 -5.87 19.29 -17.87
C PRO A 348 -6.08 20.69 -18.48
N ARG A 349 -5.06 21.16 -19.19
CA ARG A 349 -5.11 22.41 -19.98
C ARG A 349 -4.51 22.16 -21.36
N CYS A 350 -5.21 22.55 -22.42
CA CYS A 350 -4.78 22.46 -23.82
C CYS A 350 -4.74 23.87 -24.44
N MET A 351 -3.69 24.63 -24.12
CA MET A 351 -3.57 26.05 -24.50
C MET A 351 -3.37 26.25 -26.00
N SER A 352 -2.86 25.24 -26.70
CA SER A 352 -2.72 25.25 -28.16
C SER A 352 -4.07 25.20 -28.91
N ASP A 353 -5.15 24.81 -28.23
CA ASP A 353 -6.50 24.81 -28.80
C ASP A 353 -7.54 25.38 -27.81
N PRO A 354 -7.70 26.71 -27.77
CA PRO A 354 -8.70 27.37 -26.93
C PRO A 354 -10.16 27.01 -27.24
N SER A 355 -10.45 26.38 -28.39
CA SER A 355 -11.82 25.94 -28.70
C SER A 355 -12.30 24.84 -27.75
N GLY A 356 -11.36 24.04 -27.22
CA GLY A 356 -11.59 22.89 -26.37
C GLY A 356 -11.80 21.57 -27.12
N ASP A 357 -11.85 21.58 -28.45
CA ASP A 357 -12.18 20.41 -29.27
C ASP A 357 -11.10 19.32 -29.13
N THR A 358 -9.82 19.68 -29.17
CA THR A 358 -8.70 18.74 -28.99
C THR A 358 -8.74 18.01 -27.65
N LEU A 359 -9.05 18.75 -26.57
CA LEU A 359 -9.14 18.16 -25.24
C LEU A 359 -10.40 17.29 -25.12
N GLN A 360 -11.53 17.75 -25.68
CA GLN A 360 -12.78 16.99 -25.70
C GLN A 360 -12.61 15.62 -26.36
N GLU A 361 -12.04 15.58 -27.57
CA GLU A 361 -11.77 14.32 -28.30
C GLU A 361 -10.89 13.37 -27.50
N TRP A 362 -9.84 13.89 -26.86
CA TRP A 362 -8.95 13.08 -26.04
C TRP A 362 -9.67 12.51 -24.81
N ILE A 363 -10.48 13.32 -24.11
CA ILE A 363 -11.24 12.84 -22.95
C ILE A 363 -12.24 11.76 -23.36
N GLU A 364 -12.96 11.92 -24.47
CA GLU A 364 -13.89 10.91 -24.99
C GLU A 364 -13.18 9.58 -25.29
N GLU A 365 -12.04 9.64 -25.97
CA GLU A 365 -11.22 8.47 -26.29
C GLU A 365 -10.72 7.76 -25.04
N MET A 366 -10.13 8.49 -24.09
CA MET A 366 -9.49 7.89 -22.92
C MET A 366 -10.49 7.39 -21.89
N THR A 367 -11.60 8.11 -21.69
CA THR A 367 -12.68 7.65 -20.80
C THR A 367 -13.36 6.39 -21.35
N GLY A 368 -13.58 6.33 -22.67
CA GLY A 368 -14.08 5.10 -23.33
C GLY A 368 -13.11 3.93 -23.20
N PHE A 369 -11.81 4.17 -23.33
CA PHE A 369 -10.79 3.14 -23.13
C PHE A 369 -10.77 2.61 -21.69
N ILE A 370 -10.77 3.48 -20.68
CA ILE A 370 -10.82 3.09 -19.26
C ILE A 370 -12.06 2.24 -18.99
N LYS A 371 -13.25 2.70 -19.39
CA LYS A 371 -14.52 1.98 -19.17
C LYS A 371 -14.62 0.65 -19.93
N SER A 372 -13.83 0.47 -20.99
CA SER A 372 -13.74 -0.83 -21.68
C SER A 372 -12.98 -1.89 -20.86
N ILE A 373 -12.08 -1.46 -19.97
CA ILE A 373 -11.23 -2.32 -19.12
C ILE A 373 -11.86 -2.51 -17.74
N ASP A 374 -12.39 -1.43 -17.16
CA ASP A 374 -12.97 -1.37 -15.82
C ASP A 374 -14.42 -0.88 -15.88
N LYS A 375 -15.34 -1.78 -15.51
CA LYS A 375 -16.79 -1.51 -15.47
C LYS A 375 -17.30 -1.31 -14.03
N ASN A 376 -16.43 -1.40 -13.03
CA ASN A 376 -16.80 -1.35 -11.63
C ASN A 376 -16.64 0.06 -11.05
N HIS A 377 -15.52 0.72 -11.35
CA HIS A 377 -15.19 2.01 -10.73
C HIS A 377 -15.85 3.20 -11.41
N LEU A 378 -16.10 4.22 -10.61
CA LEU A 378 -16.42 5.56 -11.09
C LEU A 378 -15.20 6.18 -11.81
N LEU A 379 -15.45 7.13 -12.69
CA LEU A 379 -14.45 7.88 -13.45
C LEU A 379 -14.79 9.37 -13.46
N THR A 380 -13.80 10.20 -13.13
CA THR A 380 -13.82 11.65 -13.33
C THR A 380 -12.65 12.10 -14.18
N ILE A 381 -12.71 13.33 -14.66
CA ILE A 381 -11.66 13.90 -15.50
C ILE A 381 -10.50 14.43 -14.66
N GLY A 382 -10.78 15.18 -13.58
CA GLY A 382 -9.78 15.95 -12.83
C GLY A 382 -9.70 17.43 -13.25
N LEU A 383 -10.80 17.99 -13.77
CA LEU A 383 -10.92 19.41 -14.12
C LEU A 383 -10.81 20.32 -12.89
N GLU A 384 -10.24 21.50 -13.12
CA GLU A 384 -10.32 22.64 -12.20
C GLU A 384 -11.73 23.25 -12.12
N GLY A 385 -12.54 23.07 -13.17
CA GLY A 385 -13.89 23.63 -13.29
C GLY A 385 -13.99 24.87 -14.20
N LEU A 386 -12.96 25.16 -15.00
CA LEU A 386 -12.99 26.34 -15.87
C LEU A 386 -14.04 26.19 -16.98
N TYR A 387 -14.75 27.28 -17.29
CA TYR A 387 -15.71 27.33 -18.39
C TYR A 387 -15.00 27.75 -19.69
N GLY A 388 -15.37 27.12 -20.81
CA GLY A 388 -14.83 27.45 -22.12
C GLY A 388 -15.35 28.80 -22.65
N PRO A 389 -14.79 29.28 -23.77
CA PRO A 389 -15.09 30.61 -24.30
C PRO A 389 -16.52 30.75 -24.82
N LYS A 390 -17.17 29.63 -25.18
CA LYS A 390 -18.56 29.58 -25.66
C LYS A 390 -19.57 29.38 -24.52
N SER A 391 -19.12 29.15 -23.29
CA SER A 391 -20.01 28.91 -22.16
C SER A 391 -20.73 30.20 -21.75
N PRO A 392 -22.05 30.15 -21.46
CA PRO A 392 -22.78 31.29 -20.91
C PRO A 392 -22.28 31.69 -19.50
N LYS A 393 -21.57 30.79 -18.83
CA LYS A 393 -20.96 31.01 -17.50
C LYS A 393 -19.47 31.34 -17.55
N SER A 394 -18.91 31.67 -18.72
CA SER A 394 -17.51 32.10 -18.85
C SER A 394 -17.13 33.26 -17.91
N ALA A 395 -18.06 34.17 -17.59
CA ALA A 395 -17.86 35.26 -16.62
C ALA A 395 -17.81 34.80 -15.14
N VAL A 396 -17.99 33.51 -14.85
CA VAL A 396 -17.77 32.91 -13.52
C VAL A 396 -16.29 32.57 -13.31
N ASN A 397 -15.53 32.40 -14.39
CA ASN A 397 -14.09 32.10 -14.34
C ASN A 397 -13.29 33.15 -13.53
N PRO A 398 -12.10 32.78 -13.03
CA PRO A 398 -11.25 33.69 -12.29
C PRO A 398 -10.70 34.85 -13.13
N GLY A 399 -10.67 34.69 -14.46
CA GLY A 399 -10.32 35.75 -15.39
C GLY A 399 -10.56 35.30 -16.83
N GLU A 400 -10.46 36.23 -17.77
CA GLU A 400 -10.66 35.94 -19.21
C GLU A 400 -9.70 34.85 -19.72
N TRP A 401 -8.46 34.85 -19.21
CA TRP A 401 -7.42 33.85 -19.52
C TRP A 401 -7.86 32.41 -19.24
N ALA A 402 -8.75 32.18 -18.27
CA ALA A 402 -9.15 30.84 -17.90
C ALA A 402 -9.93 30.15 -19.01
N SER A 403 -10.72 30.93 -19.76
CA SER A 403 -11.48 30.41 -20.91
C SER A 403 -10.60 30.01 -22.09
N THR A 404 -9.34 30.46 -22.14
CA THR A 404 -8.42 30.16 -23.25
C THR A 404 -7.55 28.95 -22.99
N LEU A 405 -7.76 28.22 -21.90
CA LEU A 405 -6.96 27.05 -21.52
C LEU A 405 -7.43 25.74 -22.17
N GLY A 406 -8.43 25.80 -23.05
CA GLY A 406 -8.94 24.63 -23.79
C GLY A 406 -9.75 23.65 -22.95
N SER A 407 -10.08 24.00 -21.69
CA SER A 407 -11.00 23.23 -20.85
C SER A 407 -12.37 23.89 -20.80
N ASP A 408 -13.43 23.07 -20.74
CA ASP A 408 -14.80 23.51 -20.60
C ASP A 408 -15.56 22.56 -19.67
N PHE A 409 -15.87 23.03 -18.46
CA PHE A 409 -16.50 22.24 -17.41
C PHE A 409 -17.74 21.49 -17.88
N VAL A 410 -18.66 22.17 -18.57
CA VAL A 410 -19.94 21.56 -18.99
C VAL A 410 -19.69 20.62 -20.16
N CYS A 411 -18.99 21.06 -21.20
CA CYS A 411 -18.75 20.25 -22.40
C CYS A 411 -17.98 18.96 -22.06
N ASN A 412 -16.83 19.11 -21.38
CA ASN A 412 -15.98 17.99 -21.00
C ASN A 412 -16.72 17.03 -20.04
N SER A 413 -17.50 17.57 -19.10
CA SER A 413 -18.24 16.73 -18.16
C SER A 413 -19.48 16.08 -18.77
N ASN A 414 -19.97 16.49 -19.93
CA ASN A 414 -21.17 15.93 -20.58
C ASN A 414 -20.90 14.65 -21.39
N ILE A 415 -19.87 13.89 -21.01
CA ILE A 415 -19.51 12.60 -21.63
C ILE A 415 -20.16 11.46 -20.84
N THR A 416 -20.76 10.47 -21.50
CA THR A 416 -21.46 9.35 -20.82
C THR A 416 -20.54 8.54 -19.88
N ASN A 417 -19.28 8.36 -20.26
CA ASN A 417 -18.29 7.60 -19.48
C ASN A 417 -17.73 8.36 -18.26
N VAL A 418 -18.05 9.64 -18.11
CA VAL A 418 -17.69 10.45 -16.93
C VAL A 418 -18.82 10.34 -15.92
N ASP A 419 -18.54 9.74 -14.77
CA ASP A 419 -19.58 9.49 -13.77
C ASP A 419 -19.86 10.73 -12.93
N PHE A 420 -18.86 11.49 -12.51
CA PHE A 420 -19.04 12.69 -11.70
C PHE A 420 -18.07 13.78 -12.13
N THR A 421 -18.34 15.01 -11.68
CA THR A 421 -17.52 16.17 -12.02
C THR A 421 -16.60 16.54 -10.86
N SER A 422 -15.42 17.04 -11.21
CA SER A 422 -14.42 17.56 -10.28
C SER A 422 -14.25 19.06 -10.48
N VAL A 423 -14.00 19.78 -9.39
CA VAL A 423 -13.75 21.23 -9.38
C VAL A 423 -12.68 21.54 -8.33
N HIS A 424 -11.74 22.43 -8.66
CA HIS A 424 -10.68 22.87 -7.75
C HIS A 424 -10.96 24.31 -7.28
N ILE A 425 -10.35 24.75 -6.17
CA ILE A 425 -10.57 26.08 -5.59
C ILE A 425 -9.27 26.64 -4.98
N TYR A 426 -8.62 27.57 -5.70
CA TYR A 426 -7.38 28.25 -5.27
C TYR A 426 -7.44 29.77 -5.52
N PRO A 427 -8.23 30.52 -4.73
CA PRO A 427 -8.46 31.95 -4.98
C PRO A 427 -7.20 32.81 -4.81
N ASP A 428 -6.18 32.35 -4.09
CA ASP A 428 -4.89 33.00 -3.93
C ASP A 428 -3.94 32.79 -5.10
N HIS A 429 -4.03 31.65 -5.78
CA HIS A 429 -3.36 31.45 -7.08
C HIS A 429 -4.06 32.19 -8.21
N TRP A 430 -5.39 32.33 -8.13
CA TRP A 430 -6.17 33.00 -9.16
C TRP A 430 -6.19 34.53 -9.02
N PHE A 431 -6.12 35.04 -7.79
CA PHE A 431 -6.23 36.46 -7.49
C PHE A 431 -5.13 36.92 -6.55
N HIS A 432 -4.16 37.66 -7.10
CA HIS A 432 -3.08 38.26 -6.32
C HIS A 432 -3.49 39.60 -5.66
N ASP A 433 -4.44 40.32 -6.26
CA ASP A 433 -4.79 41.68 -5.84
C ASP A 433 -6.09 41.76 -5.00
N LEU A 434 -6.86 40.67 -4.91
CA LEU A 434 -8.13 40.68 -4.17
C LEU A 434 -7.95 40.44 -2.67
N GLY A 435 -8.71 41.19 -1.87
CA GLY A 435 -8.82 40.99 -0.43
C GLY A 435 -9.57 39.71 -0.06
N PHE A 436 -9.44 39.28 1.19
CA PHE A 436 -10.06 38.02 1.68
C PHE A 436 -11.59 37.99 1.51
N GLU A 437 -12.29 39.08 1.79
CA GLU A 437 -13.76 39.14 1.65
C GLU A 437 -14.22 39.00 0.18
N GLU A 438 -13.45 39.56 -0.76
CA GLU A 438 -13.73 39.43 -2.19
C GLU A 438 -13.48 38.00 -2.66
N LYS A 439 -12.36 37.40 -2.24
CA LYS A 439 -12.07 35.97 -2.47
C LYS A 439 -13.19 35.09 -1.92
N GLN A 440 -13.69 35.35 -0.70
CA GLN A 440 -14.82 34.61 -0.14
C GLN A 440 -16.10 34.73 -0.96
N ARG A 441 -16.46 35.95 -1.40
CA ARG A 441 -17.63 36.17 -2.26
C ARG A 441 -17.50 35.40 -3.58
N TYR A 442 -16.33 35.46 -4.20
CA TYR A 442 -16.03 34.70 -5.42
C TYR A 442 -16.17 33.20 -5.20
N VAL A 443 -15.56 32.65 -4.16
CA VAL A 443 -15.61 31.21 -3.84
C VAL A 443 -17.05 30.75 -3.60
N SER A 444 -17.84 31.56 -2.92
CA SER A 444 -19.27 31.29 -2.73
C SER A 444 -20.02 31.20 -4.06
N LYS A 445 -19.72 32.09 -5.01
CA LYS A 445 -20.30 32.08 -6.37
C LYS A 445 -19.80 30.88 -7.17
N TRP A 446 -18.50 30.59 -7.12
CA TRP A 446 -17.85 29.47 -7.78
C TRP A 446 -18.50 28.13 -7.40
N VAL A 447 -18.58 27.83 -6.11
CA VAL A 447 -19.17 26.57 -5.60
C VAL A 447 -20.63 26.43 -6.02
N ARG A 448 -21.44 27.50 -5.93
CA ARG A 448 -22.86 27.44 -6.32
C ARG A 448 -23.04 27.22 -7.81
N SER A 449 -22.27 27.93 -8.65
CA SER A 449 -22.43 27.87 -10.11
C SER A 449 -22.21 26.44 -10.63
N HIS A 450 -21.19 25.74 -10.13
CA HIS A 450 -20.90 24.35 -10.50
C HIS A 450 -21.93 23.35 -9.99
N ILE A 451 -22.46 23.57 -8.78
CA ILE A 451 -23.57 22.76 -8.26
C ILE A 451 -24.81 22.96 -9.13
N GLU A 452 -25.10 24.20 -9.53
CA GLU A 452 -26.24 24.53 -10.41
C GLU A 452 -26.11 23.85 -11.78
N ASP A 453 -24.95 23.88 -12.43
CA ASP A 453 -24.75 23.17 -13.71
C ASP A 453 -24.94 21.66 -13.58
N CYS A 454 -24.52 21.10 -12.45
CA CYS A 454 -24.70 19.68 -12.17
C CYS A 454 -26.15 19.32 -11.82
N ASP A 455 -26.87 20.22 -11.14
CA ASP A 455 -28.28 20.09 -10.81
C ASP A 455 -29.16 20.25 -12.06
N GLU A 456 -28.84 21.17 -12.96
CA GLU A 456 -29.72 21.63 -14.03
C GLU A 456 -29.38 21.01 -15.39
N GLU A 457 -28.09 20.94 -15.74
CA GLU A 457 -27.63 20.54 -17.07
C GLU A 457 -27.08 19.11 -17.09
N LEU A 458 -26.07 18.81 -16.27
CA LEU A 458 -25.29 17.57 -16.38
C LEU A 458 -25.95 16.37 -15.69
N LYS A 459 -26.75 16.60 -14.65
CA LYS A 459 -27.38 15.57 -13.80
C LYS A 459 -26.36 14.58 -13.23
N LYS A 460 -25.20 15.10 -12.82
CA LYS A 460 -24.08 14.34 -12.25
C LYS A 460 -23.75 14.84 -10.85
N PRO A 461 -23.18 14.01 -9.97
CA PRO A 461 -22.61 14.51 -8.72
C PRO A 461 -21.43 15.45 -9.03
N VAL A 462 -21.26 16.50 -8.22
CA VAL A 462 -20.05 17.34 -8.22
C VAL A 462 -19.29 17.20 -6.92
N MET A 463 -17.98 16.98 -7.06
CA MET A 463 -17.02 16.98 -5.98
C MET A 463 -16.02 18.13 -6.14
N PHE A 464 -15.76 18.82 -5.03
CA PHE A 464 -14.69 19.81 -4.96
C PHE A 464 -13.40 19.10 -4.52
N THR A 465 -12.69 18.51 -5.48
CA THR A 465 -11.58 17.56 -5.26
C THR A 465 -10.29 18.22 -4.80
N GLU A 466 -10.20 19.55 -4.89
CA GLU A 466 -9.17 20.34 -4.25
C GLU A 466 -9.75 21.67 -3.76
N TYR A 467 -9.37 22.06 -2.55
CA TYR A 467 -9.54 23.43 -2.08
C TYR A 467 -8.48 23.75 -1.04
N GLY A 468 -7.87 24.93 -1.15
CA GLY A 468 -6.80 25.37 -0.27
C GLY A 468 -6.78 26.89 -0.14
N LEU A 469 -6.25 27.37 0.99
CA LEU A 469 -5.86 28.77 1.15
C LEU A 469 -4.46 28.81 1.77
N SER A 470 -3.47 29.36 1.07
CA SER A 470 -2.05 29.42 1.42
C SER A 470 -1.82 30.21 2.71
N ASN A 471 -0.92 29.71 3.55
CA ASN A 471 -0.47 30.42 4.76
C ASN A 471 0.63 31.44 4.46
N GLN A 472 1.14 31.47 3.23
CA GLN A 472 2.12 32.44 2.77
C GLN A 472 1.48 33.75 2.27
N ASN A 473 0.15 33.83 2.24
CA ASN A 473 -0.56 35.07 1.95
C ASN A 473 -0.11 36.18 2.93
N LYS A 474 0.21 37.38 2.40
CA LYS A 474 0.81 38.49 3.18
C LYS A 474 0.06 38.85 4.47
N ASP A 475 -1.27 38.79 4.44
CA ASP A 475 -2.15 39.13 5.57
C ASP A 475 -2.88 37.89 6.12
N PHE A 476 -2.26 36.71 6.02
CA PHE A 476 -2.85 35.45 6.42
C PHE A 476 -3.15 35.41 7.93
N GLN A 477 -4.39 35.04 8.25
CA GLN A 477 -4.80 34.65 9.60
C GLN A 477 -5.39 33.24 9.56
N ALA A 478 -5.07 32.41 10.56
CA ALA A 478 -5.63 31.05 10.62
C ALA A 478 -7.17 31.02 10.59
N SER A 479 -7.82 32.07 11.12
CA SER A 479 -9.27 32.27 11.07
C SER A 479 -9.81 32.43 9.64
N GLN A 480 -9.04 33.04 8.72
CA GLN A 480 -9.43 33.19 7.33
C GLN A 480 -9.51 31.83 6.62
N ARG A 481 -8.53 30.96 6.85
CA ARG A 481 -8.54 29.58 6.32
C ARG A 481 -9.75 28.80 6.84
N GLU A 482 -10.05 28.91 8.13
CA GLU A 482 -11.25 28.28 8.71
C GLU A 482 -12.54 28.81 8.07
N GLN A 483 -12.70 30.12 7.93
CA GLN A 483 -13.90 30.73 7.34
C GLN A 483 -14.06 30.38 5.85
N PHE A 484 -12.95 30.35 5.10
CA PHE A 484 -12.91 29.92 3.71
C PHE A 484 -13.36 28.45 3.56
N TYR A 485 -12.79 27.52 4.33
CA TYR A 485 -13.19 26.11 4.31
C TYR A 485 -14.65 25.94 4.75
N ARG A 486 -15.08 26.64 5.80
CA ARG A 486 -16.46 26.60 6.29
C ARG A 486 -17.46 27.03 5.22
N THR A 487 -17.13 28.05 4.42
CA THR A 487 -17.99 28.53 3.33
C THR A 487 -18.26 27.44 2.30
N ILE A 488 -17.22 26.73 1.84
CA ILE A 488 -17.34 25.64 0.87
C ILE A 488 -18.18 24.50 1.47
N LEU A 489 -17.81 24.03 2.66
CA LEU A 489 -18.46 22.90 3.34
C LEU A 489 -19.93 23.19 3.68
N ASP A 490 -20.28 24.43 4.02
CA ASP A 490 -21.66 24.84 4.30
C ASP A 490 -22.54 24.84 3.04
N ILE A 491 -22.02 25.28 1.89
CA ILE A 491 -22.75 25.25 0.62
C ILE A 491 -23.00 23.80 0.19
N ILE A 492 -21.97 22.95 0.27
CA ILE A 492 -22.07 21.53 -0.06
C ILE A 492 -23.06 20.83 0.87
N TYR A 493 -22.97 21.05 2.19
CA TYR A 493 -23.93 20.49 3.14
C TYR A 493 -25.37 20.93 2.84
N LYS A 494 -25.59 22.20 2.46
CA LYS A 494 -26.92 22.70 2.07
C LYS A 494 -27.43 22.02 0.81
N SER A 495 -26.57 21.78 -0.19
CA SER A 495 -26.92 21.01 -1.40
C SER A 495 -27.28 19.57 -1.04
N ALA A 496 -26.40 18.86 -0.31
CA ALA A 496 -26.63 17.49 0.16
C ALA A 496 -27.94 17.35 0.95
N LYS A 497 -28.23 18.28 1.88
CA LYS A 497 -29.47 18.25 2.68
C LYS A 497 -30.73 18.39 1.80
N LYS A 498 -30.64 19.12 0.69
CA LYS A 498 -31.71 19.27 -0.31
C LYS A 498 -31.71 18.17 -1.37
N LYS A 499 -30.80 17.20 -1.28
CA LYS A 499 -30.56 16.17 -2.31
C LYS A 499 -30.15 16.79 -3.65
N GLY A 500 -29.41 17.89 -3.64
CA GLY A 500 -28.74 18.44 -4.83
C GLY A 500 -27.45 17.69 -5.18
N SER A 501 -26.76 18.15 -6.20
CA SER A 501 -25.59 17.50 -6.81
C SER A 501 -24.27 17.74 -6.06
N GLY A 502 -24.24 18.70 -5.13
CA GLY A 502 -23.06 18.96 -4.29
C GLY A 502 -22.87 17.86 -3.26
N VAL A 503 -22.03 16.87 -3.56
CA VAL A 503 -21.94 15.62 -2.79
C VAL A 503 -20.68 15.46 -1.97
N GLY A 504 -19.66 16.30 -2.15
CA GLY A 504 -18.49 16.25 -1.30
C GLY A 504 -17.34 17.18 -1.66
N ALA A 505 -16.33 17.20 -0.79
CA ALA A 505 -15.11 17.96 -0.99
C ALA A 505 -13.89 17.25 -0.38
N LEU A 506 -12.72 17.52 -0.95
CA LEU A 506 -11.42 17.02 -0.51
C LEU A 506 -10.47 18.19 -0.26
N LEU A 507 -10.07 18.36 0.99
CA LEU A 507 -9.13 19.42 1.38
C LEU A 507 -7.76 19.20 0.73
N TRP A 508 -7.15 20.25 0.17
CA TRP A 508 -5.73 20.26 -0.18
C TRP A 508 -4.94 21.02 0.89
N GLN A 509 -4.00 20.40 1.61
CA GLN A 509 -3.73 18.96 1.71
C GLN A 509 -3.36 18.57 3.14
N PHE A 510 -3.44 17.27 3.47
CA PHE A 510 -2.99 16.77 4.77
C PHE A 510 -1.63 16.08 4.71
N LEU A 511 -0.83 16.37 5.73
CA LEU A 511 0.51 15.86 5.99
C LEU A 511 0.57 15.21 7.38
N VAL A 512 1.71 14.61 7.69
CA VAL A 512 2.12 14.20 9.04
C VAL A 512 3.38 15.00 9.45
N GLU A 513 3.84 14.88 10.69
CA GLU A 513 5.06 15.56 11.12
C GLU A 513 6.32 15.01 10.40
N GLY A 514 7.29 15.89 10.13
CA GLY A 514 8.59 15.50 9.58
C GLY A 514 8.57 15.12 8.09
N ILE A 515 7.59 15.65 7.35
CA ILE A 515 7.49 15.59 5.88
C ILE A 515 7.18 16.97 5.28
N GLU A 516 7.67 18.03 5.92
CA GLU A 516 7.42 19.42 5.51
C GLU A 516 7.91 19.73 4.09
N GLU A 517 8.83 18.92 3.53
CA GLU A 517 9.28 19.02 2.15
C GLU A 517 8.17 18.77 1.11
N TYR A 518 7.05 18.16 1.50
CA TYR A 518 5.87 17.97 0.64
C TYR A 518 4.85 19.10 0.77
N ASN A 519 5.09 20.08 1.64
CA ASN A 519 4.22 21.23 1.83
C ASN A 519 4.43 22.26 0.71
N ASP A 520 3.35 22.60 0.03
CA ASP A 520 3.26 23.55 -1.08
C ASP A 520 2.46 24.81 -0.69
N ASP A 521 2.56 25.22 0.58
CA ASP A 521 1.88 26.36 1.24
C ASP A 521 0.48 26.07 1.79
N PHE A 522 -0.11 24.96 1.37
CA PHE A 522 -1.45 24.53 1.76
C PHE A 522 -1.46 23.38 2.76
N GLY A 523 -0.32 22.74 2.99
CA GLY A 523 -0.16 21.58 3.85
C GLY A 523 -0.54 21.86 5.30
N LEU A 524 -1.30 20.92 5.88
CA LEU A 524 -1.72 20.94 7.27
C LEU A 524 -1.44 19.59 7.92
N VAL A 525 -0.88 19.61 9.13
CA VAL A 525 -0.96 18.45 10.03
C VAL A 525 -2.25 18.61 10.85
N PRO A 526 -3.28 17.74 10.67
CA PRO A 526 -4.61 17.98 11.22
C PRO A 526 -4.63 18.23 12.73
N TRP A 527 -3.91 17.41 13.50
CA TRP A 527 -3.89 17.52 14.97
C TRP A 527 -3.08 18.70 15.51
N GLU A 528 -2.24 19.32 14.68
CA GLU A 528 -1.57 20.59 15.00
C GLU A 528 -2.41 21.81 14.61
N THR A 529 -3.56 21.59 13.95
CA THR A 529 -4.46 22.66 13.48
C THR A 529 -5.87 22.51 14.07
N PRO A 530 -6.09 22.79 15.37
CA PRO A 530 -7.32 22.43 16.09
C PRO A 530 -8.62 22.96 15.49
N SER A 531 -8.61 24.17 14.92
CA SER A 531 -9.79 24.77 14.29
C SER A 531 -10.23 24.00 13.05
N ILE A 532 -9.29 23.66 12.17
CA ILE A 532 -9.56 22.88 10.96
C ILE A 532 -9.93 21.44 11.33
N HIS A 533 -9.21 20.81 12.27
CA HIS A 533 -9.56 19.48 12.77
C HIS A 533 -11.01 19.40 13.27
N LYS A 534 -11.41 20.39 14.08
CA LYS A 534 -12.79 20.49 14.59
C LYS A 534 -13.79 20.71 13.47
N LEU A 535 -13.51 21.60 12.51
CA LEU A 535 -14.38 21.87 11.36
C LEU A 535 -14.57 20.61 10.50
N THR A 536 -13.50 19.86 10.26
CA THR A 536 -13.51 18.60 9.51
C THR A 536 -14.43 17.57 10.17
N ILE A 537 -14.27 17.32 11.47
CA ILE A 537 -15.15 16.40 12.22
C ILE A 537 -16.61 16.89 12.20
N GLN A 538 -16.84 18.18 12.39
CA GLN A 538 -18.18 18.76 12.34
C GLN A 538 -18.87 18.49 11.00
N GLN A 539 -18.13 18.60 9.89
CA GLN A 539 -18.67 18.31 8.57
C GLN A 539 -18.99 16.83 8.40
N SER A 540 -18.08 15.93 8.79
CA SER A 540 -18.32 14.47 8.77
C SER A 540 -19.61 14.13 9.51
N CYS A 541 -19.79 14.67 10.72
CA CYS A 541 -20.99 14.44 11.52
C CYS A 541 -22.26 15.05 10.94
N ARG A 542 -22.16 16.21 10.27
CA ARG A 542 -23.31 16.83 9.59
C ARG A 542 -23.79 15.99 8.42
N LEU A 543 -22.88 15.51 7.58
CA LEU A 543 -23.20 14.64 6.44
C LEU A 543 -23.75 13.29 6.90
N ALA A 544 -23.13 12.68 7.92
CA ALA A 544 -23.61 11.44 8.54
C ALA A 544 -25.06 11.52 9.03
N ARG A 545 -25.46 12.68 9.58
CA ARG A 545 -26.83 12.94 10.05
C ARG A 545 -27.85 13.01 8.91
N ILE A 546 -27.46 13.35 7.68
CA ILE A 546 -28.36 13.34 6.51
C ILE A 546 -28.82 11.90 6.20
N GLN A 547 -27.91 10.94 6.34
CA GLN A 547 -28.20 9.51 6.15
C GLN A 547 -28.86 8.85 7.38
N GLY A 548 -28.86 9.55 8.53
CA GLY A 548 -29.31 9.05 9.82
C GLY A 548 -28.19 8.35 10.60
N LEU A 549 -27.87 8.86 11.79
CA LEU A 549 -26.77 8.36 12.65
C LEU A 549 -26.88 6.86 12.99
N ASN A 550 -28.10 6.34 13.13
CA ASN A 550 -28.32 4.91 13.40
C ASN A 550 -27.95 4.00 12.23
N GLN A 551 -27.85 4.56 11.02
CA GLN A 551 -27.44 3.84 9.82
C GLN A 551 -25.92 3.88 9.59
N GLN A 552 -25.19 4.66 10.40
CA GLN A 552 -23.73 4.75 10.36
C GLN A 552 -23.10 3.58 11.12
N THR A 553 -21.99 3.08 10.59
CA THR A 553 -21.25 1.98 11.16
C THR A 553 -20.04 2.46 11.96
N GLY A 554 -19.68 1.70 13.01
CA GLY A 554 -18.40 1.81 13.70
C GLY A 554 -18.05 3.20 14.22
N ASN A 555 -16.89 3.69 13.81
CA ASN A 555 -16.22 4.88 14.36
C ASN A 555 -17.00 6.18 14.14
N LEU A 556 -17.65 6.36 12.98
CA LEU A 556 -18.37 7.59 12.67
C LEU A 556 -19.61 7.79 13.55
N LYS A 557 -20.29 6.70 13.91
CA LYS A 557 -21.41 6.76 14.86
C LYS A 557 -20.92 7.20 16.24
N GLN A 558 -19.82 6.63 16.73
CA GLN A 558 -19.24 7.00 18.02
C GLN A 558 -18.72 8.44 18.04
N LEU A 559 -18.10 8.88 16.94
CA LEU A 559 -17.58 10.25 16.79
C LEU A 559 -18.68 11.32 16.83
N CYS A 560 -19.89 10.99 16.39
CA CYS A 560 -20.96 11.96 16.14
C CYS A 560 -22.20 11.81 17.04
N SER A 561 -22.21 10.80 17.91
CA SER A 561 -23.16 10.64 19.02
C SER A 561 -22.78 11.59 20.15
#